data_AF-A0A1G3CQN1-F1
#
_entry.id   AF-A0A1G3CQN1-F1
#
_cell.length_a   1.000
_cell.length_b   1.000
_cell.length_c   1.000
_cell.angle_alpha   90.00
_cell.angle_beta   90.00
_cell.angle_gamma   90.00
#
_symmetry.space_group_name_H-M   'P 1'
#
loop_
_entity.id
_entity.type
_entity.pdbx_description
1 polymer ?
#
loop_
_entity_poly.entity_id
_entity_poly.type
_entity_poly.pdbx_seq_one_letter_code
_entity_poly.pdbx_strand_id
1 'polypeptide(L)'
;MRYPRTVFVFDTPDHGIDQEYFQMISSSSQKIYIRGHSKPIGTIDSELDAIKILDGYLNFTGPNRSYMVIGNLKHIEFIATSLADKDCSIYWLMSKNSALCIRAALSALLDLHEMEALFNEALYCYTKSRARYQALSDSTHISNDDFPQLISDIIDGQKQIELRADIESLLCEELHIGKFEI
;
A
#
# COMPACT_ATOMS: atom_id res chain seq x y z
N MET A 1 -23.28 0.21 -5.98
CA MET A 1 -22.78 1.42 -6.67
C MET A 1 -22.09 1.02 -7.97
N ARG A 2 -22.11 1.88 -8.99
CA ARG A 2 -21.33 1.69 -10.23
C ARG A 2 -19.95 2.36 -10.09
N TYR A 3 -19.04 2.06 -11.00
CA TYR A 3 -17.73 2.71 -11.11
C TYR A 3 -17.83 4.02 -11.92
N PRO A 4 -16.85 4.94 -11.77
CA PRO A 4 -15.76 4.92 -10.79
C PRO A 4 -16.28 5.11 -9.36
N ARG A 5 -15.51 4.65 -8.36
CA ARG A 5 -15.80 4.87 -6.94
C ARG A 5 -14.64 5.60 -6.31
N THR A 6 -14.96 6.56 -5.46
CA THR A 6 -13.98 7.29 -4.66
C THR A 6 -14.14 6.89 -3.22
N VAL A 7 -13.04 6.49 -2.60
CA VAL A 7 -12.96 6.07 -1.21
C VAL A 7 -12.21 7.14 -0.44
N PHE A 8 -12.91 7.80 0.48
CA PHE A 8 -12.30 8.69 1.46
C PHE A 8 -11.98 7.88 2.70
N VAL A 9 -10.75 8.00 3.17
CA VAL A 9 -10.24 7.36 4.38
C VAL A 9 -9.79 8.46 5.32
N PHE A 10 -10.34 8.50 6.52
CA PHE A 10 -10.09 9.56 7.50
C PHE A 10 -10.21 8.99 8.91
N ASP A 11 -9.58 9.62 9.88
CA ASP A 11 -9.69 9.20 11.28
C ASP A 11 -11.15 9.23 11.73
N THR A 12 -11.58 8.20 12.46
CA THR A 12 -12.96 8.12 12.95
C THR A 12 -13.22 9.31 13.88
N PRO A 13 -14.12 10.25 13.50
CA PRO A 13 -14.35 11.45 14.28
C PRO A 13 -15.21 11.14 15.50
N ASP A 14 -14.89 11.74 16.65
CA ASP A 14 -15.58 11.46 17.91
C ASP A 14 -17.09 11.81 17.86
N HIS A 15 -17.52 12.78 17.04
CA HIS A 15 -18.94 13.14 16.90
C HIS A 15 -19.34 13.69 15.51
N GLY A 16 -20.52 13.27 15.01
CA GLY A 16 -21.34 14.04 14.06
C GLY A 16 -21.10 13.84 12.55
N ILE A 17 -20.08 13.09 12.13
CA ILE A 17 -19.80 12.82 10.71
C ILE A 17 -20.17 11.36 10.41
N ASP A 18 -21.42 11.15 10.00
CA ASP A 18 -21.99 9.84 9.69
C ASP A 18 -22.70 9.83 8.32
N GLN A 19 -23.41 8.74 8.03
CA GLN A 19 -24.11 8.61 6.75
C GLN A 19 -25.18 9.70 6.57
N GLU A 20 -25.88 10.09 7.64
CA GLU A 20 -26.95 11.10 7.57
C GLU A 20 -26.37 12.49 7.34
N TYR A 21 -25.27 12.83 8.03
CA TYR A 21 -24.52 14.07 7.79
C TYR A 21 -24.18 14.23 6.31
N PHE A 22 -23.49 13.26 5.72
CA PHE A 22 -23.06 13.32 4.32
C PHE A 22 -24.24 13.28 3.33
N GLN A 23 -25.31 12.55 3.67
CA GLN A 23 -26.51 12.51 2.83
C GLN A 23 -27.20 13.88 2.81
N MET A 24 -27.25 14.58 3.96
CA MET A 24 -27.82 15.92 4.07
C MET A 24 -27.04 16.93 3.23
N ILE A 25 -25.71 16.90 3.34
CA ILE A 25 -24.85 17.92 2.70
C ILE A 25 -24.65 17.66 1.20
N SER A 26 -24.74 16.42 0.72
CA SER A 26 -24.65 16.13 -0.72
C SER A 26 -25.93 16.44 -1.50
N SER A 27 -27.06 16.68 -0.82
CA SER A 27 -28.39 16.92 -1.41
C SER A 27 -28.82 15.88 -2.48
N SER A 28 -28.20 14.71 -2.48
CA SER A 28 -28.35 13.70 -3.53
C SER A 28 -29.25 12.55 -3.11
N SER A 29 -29.91 11.94 -4.08
CA SER A 29 -30.58 10.64 -3.89
C SER A 29 -29.63 9.45 -4.03
N GLN A 30 -28.39 9.68 -4.49
CA GLN A 30 -27.39 8.63 -4.57
C GLN A 30 -26.86 8.30 -3.18
N LYS A 31 -26.82 7.00 -2.88
CA LYS A 31 -26.40 6.49 -1.57
C LYS A 31 -24.93 6.81 -1.34
N ILE A 32 -24.59 7.23 -0.13
CA ILE A 32 -23.23 7.24 0.41
C ILE A 32 -23.08 5.97 1.25
N TYR A 33 -21.94 5.30 1.13
CA TYR A 33 -21.66 4.09 1.89
C TYR A 33 -20.54 4.37 2.87
N ILE A 34 -20.80 4.18 4.17
CA ILE A 34 -19.78 4.30 5.20
C ILE A 34 -19.68 2.96 5.91
N ARG A 35 -18.50 2.35 5.88
CA ARG A 35 -18.27 1.06 6.54
C ARG A 35 -18.57 1.19 8.04
N GLY A 36 -19.37 0.26 8.58
CA GLY A 36 -19.78 0.25 9.98
C GLY A 36 -21.04 1.06 10.29
N HIS A 37 -21.46 2.00 9.43
CA HIS A 37 -22.68 2.78 9.60
C HIS A 37 -23.78 2.42 8.59
N SER A 38 -23.38 2.10 7.35
CA SER A 38 -24.31 1.68 6.29
C SER A 38 -24.64 0.19 6.37
N LYS A 39 -25.79 -0.21 5.80
CA LYS A 39 -26.13 -1.62 5.60
C LYS A 39 -25.05 -2.28 4.73
N PRO A 40 -24.40 -3.38 5.17
CA PRO A 40 -23.27 -3.99 4.48
C PRO A 40 -23.57 -4.35 3.02
N ILE A 41 -22.56 -4.16 2.16
CA ILE A 41 -22.59 -4.55 0.75
C ILE A 41 -21.31 -5.35 0.49
N GLY A 42 -21.43 -6.68 0.45
CA GLY A 42 -20.26 -7.57 0.46
C GLY A 42 -19.21 -7.30 -0.61
N THR A 43 -19.61 -6.85 -1.82
CA THR A 43 -18.66 -6.44 -2.85
C THR A 43 -17.87 -5.20 -2.45
N ILE A 44 -18.53 -4.17 -1.91
CA ILE A 44 -17.88 -2.94 -1.43
C ILE A 44 -16.98 -3.24 -0.22
N ASP A 45 -17.47 -4.03 0.74
CA ASP A 45 -16.67 -4.38 1.93
C ASP A 45 -15.38 -5.12 1.55
N SER A 46 -15.47 -6.05 0.60
CA SER A 46 -14.28 -6.75 0.10
C SER A 46 -13.28 -5.83 -0.60
N GLU A 47 -13.74 -4.76 -1.26
CA GLU A 47 -12.88 -3.74 -1.87
C GLU A 47 -12.23 -2.87 -0.79
N LEU A 48 -12.99 -2.52 0.26
CA LEU A 48 -12.50 -1.73 1.39
C LEU A 48 -11.45 -2.47 2.23
N ASP A 49 -11.49 -3.81 2.28
CA ASP A 49 -10.41 -4.59 2.91
C ASP A 49 -9.08 -4.40 2.18
N ALA A 50 -9.09 -4.33 0.84
CA ALA A 50 -7.89 -4.06 0.06
C ALA A 50 -7.38 -2.62 0.31
N ILE A 51 -8.28 -1.64 0.32
CA ILE A 51 -7.95 -0.25 0.61
C ILE A 51 -7.41 -0.08 2.04
N LYS A 52 -7.95 -0.82 3.02
CA LYS A 52 -7.47 -0.78 4.41
C LYS A 52 -6.01 -1.24 4.52
N ILE A 53 -5.64 -2.34 3.86
CA ILE A 53 -4.26 -2.84 3.87
C ILE A 53 -3.34 -1.82 3.19
N LEU A 54 -3.76 -1.29 2.05
CA LEU A 54 -3.01 -0.28 1.32
C LEU A 54 -2.78 1.01 2.12
N ASP A 55 -3.84 1.56 2.75
CA ASP A 55 -3.76 2.78 3.55
C ASP A 55 -2.80 2.59 4.73
N GLY A 56 -2.85 1.43 5.39
CA GLY A 56 -1.88 1.08 6.43
C GLY A 56 -0.44 1.01 5.92
N TYR A 57 -0.23 0.51 4.69
CA TYR A 57 1.09 0.46 4.06
C TYR A 57 1.62 1.85 3.68
N LEU A 58 0.80 2.68 3.02
CA LEU A 58 1.25 3.98 2.48
C LEU A 58 1.35 5.08 3.54
N ASN A 59 0.39 5.12 4.46
CA ASN A 59 0.26 6.25 5.38
C ASN A 59 0.74 5.91 6.80
N PHE A 60 1.07 4.65 7.11
CA PHE A 60 1.42 4.19 8.46
C PHE A 60 0.40 4.61 9.53
N THR A 61 -0.87 4.73 9.14
CA THR A 61 -1.92 5.28 9.97
C THR A 61 -2.50 4.23 10.91
N GLY A 62 -3.04 4.67 12.04
CA GLY A 62 -3.59 3.81 13.08
C GLY A 62 -4.85 3.04 12.64
N PRO A 63 -5.28 2.02 13.40
CA PRO A 63 -6.37 1.11 13.01
C PRO A 63 -7.77 1.75 13.00
N ASN A 64 -7.92 2.96 13.55
CA ASN A 64 -9.20 3.64 13.79
C ASN A 64 -9.52 4.64 12.67
N ARG A 65 -9.58 4.14 11.44
CA ARG A 65 -9.98 4.94 10.28
C ARG A 65 -11.35 4.52 9.77
N SER A 66 -12.11 5.51 9.37
CA SER A 66 -13.40 5.38 8.71
C SER A 66 -13.23 5.36 7.20
N TYR A 67 -14.04 4.54 6.54
CA TYR A 67 -13.99 4.35 5.08
C TYR A 67 -15.33 4.74 4.48
N MET A 68 -15.34 5.81 3.70
CA MET A 68 -16.52 6.31 3.00
C MET A 68 -16.37 6.13 1.49
N VAL A 69 -17.35 5.49 0.86
CA VAL A 69 -17.39 5.24 -0.58
C VAL A 69 -18.49 6.08 -1.22
N ILE A 70 -18.10 6.81 -2.27
CA ILE A 70 -18.99 7.63 -3.08
C ILE A 70 -18.87 7.19 -4.54
N GLY A 71 -20.01 7.03 -5.21
CA GLY A 71 -20.06 6.71 -6.65
C GLY A 71 -20.35 7.92 -7.54
N ASN A 72 -20.64 9.09 -6.96
CA ASN A 72 -20.92 10.31 -7.71
C ASN A 72 -19.72 11.26 -7.66
N LEU A 73 -19.06 11.43 -8.81
CA LEU A 73 -17.92 12.33 -8.95
C LEU A 73 -18.23 13.78 -8.58
N LYS A 74 -19.49 14.22 -8.78
CA LYS A 74 -19.90 15.62 -8.51
C LYS A 74 -19.85 16.01 -7.04
N HIS A 75 -19.80 15.07 -6.10
CA HIS A 75 -19.74 15.39 -4.68
C HIS A 75 -18.33 15.33 -4.11
N ILE A 76 -17.34 14.95 -4.91
CA ILE A 76 -15.98 14.72 -4.41
C ILE A 76 -15.37 16.01 -3.90
N GLU A 77 -15.42 17.09 -4.67
CA GLU A 77 -14.88 18.40 -4.25
C GLU A 77 -15.55 18.89 -2.97
N PHE A 78 -16.87 18.78 -2.90
CA PHE A 78 -17.63 19.19 -1.73
C PHE A 78 -17.27 18.38 -0.48
N ILE A 79 -17.19 17.06 -0.62
CA ILE A 79 -16.83 16.16 0.47
C ILE A 79 -15.37 16.31 0.89
N ALA A 80 -14.46 16.46 -0.08
CA ALA A 80 -13.05 16.76 0.18
C ALA A 80 -12.91 18.07 0.96
N THR A 81 -13.67 19.11 0.60
CA THR A 81 -13.68 20.39 1.34
C THR A 81 -14.19 20.20 2.77
N SER A 82 -15.23 19.38 2.99
CA SER A 82 -15.73 19.08 4.34
C SER A 82 -14.76 18.27 5.21
N LEU A 83 -13.77 17.63 4.58
CA LEU A 83 -12.72 16.85 5.24
C LEU A 83 -11.35 17.51 5.17
N ALA A 84 -11.26 18.75 4.69
CA ALA A 84 -10.02 19.48 4.45
C ALA A 84 -9.17 19.67 5.72
N ASP A 85 -9.82 19.79 6.87
CA ASP A 85 -9.18 19.94 8.19
C ASP A 85 -8.83 18.59 8.84
N LYS A 86 -9.13 17.47 8.17
CA LYS A 86 -8.88 16.11 8.66
C LYS A 86 -7.74 15.47 7.89
N ASP A 87 -7.00 14.58 8.55
CA ASP A 87 -6.06 13.69 7.86
C ASP A 87 -6.85 12.72 6.97
N CYS A 88 -7.01 13.08 5.71
CA CYS A 88 -7.83 12.36 4.75
C CYS A 88 -7.01 11.88 3.56
N SER A 89 -7.11 10.58 3.28
CA SER A 89 -6.58 9.95 2.07
C SER A 89 -7.71 9.61 1.11
N ILE A 90 -7.48 9.83 -0.18
CA ILE A 90 -8.49 9.62 -1.23
C ILE A 90 -7.98 8.58 -2.21
N TYR A 91 -8.75 7.50 -2.37
CA TYR A 91 -8.46 6.40 -3.30
C TYR A 91 -9.52 6.31 -4.38
N TRP A 92 -9.08 6.12 -5.62
CA TRP A 92 -9.94 6.08 -6.79
C TRP A 92 -9.96 4.69 -7.38
N LEU A 93 -11.10 4.00 -7.25
CA LEU A 93 -11.33 2.71 -7.86
C LEU A 93 -11.98 2.95 -9.22
N MET A 94 -11.20 2.72 -10.29
CA MET A 94 -11.64 2.97 -11.66
C MET A 94 -12.47 1.82 -12.23
N SER A 95 -12.27 0.59 -11.72
CA SER A 95 -12.98 -0.59 -12.18
C SER A 95 -13.22 -1.62 -11.08
N LYS A 96 -14.03 -2.64 -11.39
CA LYS A 96 -14.23 -3.80 -10.51
C LYS A 96 -12.92 -4.55 -10.22
N ASN A 97 -11.98 -4.48 -11.14
CA ASN A 97 -10.72 -5.20 -11.03
C ASN A 97 -9.68 -4.43 -10.21
N SER A 98 -9.83 -3.11 -9.99
CA SER A 98 -8.86 -2.30 -9.25
C SER A 98 -8.55 -2.90 -7.87
N ALA A 99 -9.57 -3.36 -7.12
CA ALA A 99 -9.34 -4.00 -5.81
C ALA A 99 -8.68 -5.38 -5.87
N LEU A 100 -8.76 -6.09 -7.01
CA LEU A 100 -8.02 -7.33 -7.22
C LEU A 100 -6.56 -7.02 -7.56
N CYS A 101 -6.31 -6.04 -8.44
CA CYS A 101 -4.97 -5.59 -8.79
C CYS A 101 -4.21 -5.07 -7.56
N ILE A 102 -4.85 -4.24 -6.72
CA ILE A 102 -4.27 -3.74 -5.46
C ILE A 102 -3.85 -4.89 -4.55
N ARG A 103 -4.71 -5.91 -4.38
CA ARG A 103 -4.37 -7.08 -3.57
C ARG A 103 -3.19 -7.85 -4.13
N ALA A 104 -3.18 -8.11 -5.43
CA ALA A 104 -2.09 -8.84 -6.08
C ALA A 104 -0.75 -8.09 -5.95
N ALA A 105 -0.76 -6.78 -6.18
CA ALA A 105 0.43 -5.95 -6.05
C ALA A 105 0.92 -5.86 -4.59
N LEU A 106 0.02 -5.70 -3.61
CA LEU A 106 0.38 -5.72 -2.20
C LEU A 106 0.96 -7.08 -1.76
N SER A 107 0.38 -8.19 -2.22
CA SER A 107 0.95 -9.51 -1.97
C SER A 107 2.35 -9.64 -2.56
N ALA A 108 2.56 -9.21 -3.80
CA ALA A 108 3.88 -9.23 -4.43
C ALA A 108 4.91 -8.36 -3.67
N LEU A 109 4.50 -7.20 -3.14
CA LEU A 109 5.39 -6.39 -2.28
C LEU A 109 5.74 -7.09 -0.97
N LEU A 110 4.78 -7.75 -0.32
CA LEU A 110 5.03 -8.50 0.90
C LEU A 110 6.00 -9.67 0.65
N ASP A 111 5.79 -10.41 -0.45
CA ASP A 111 6.69 -11.50 -0.86
C ASP A 111 8.11 -10.95 -1.13
N LEU A 112 8.22 -9.79 -1.77
CA LEU A 112 9.51 -9.14 -2.05
C LEU A 112 10.20 -8.69 -0.76
N HIS A 113 9.46 -8.18 0.23
CA HIS A 113 9.99 -7.85 1.55
C HIS A 113 10.49 -9.09 2.30
N GLU A 114 9.76 -10.20 2.23
CA GLU A 114 10.21 -11.47 2.84
C GLU A 114 11.48 -11.99 2.15
N MET A 115 11.53 -11.94 0.82
CA MET A 115 12.74 -12.27 0.07
C MET A 115 13.92 -11.37 0.42
N GLU A 116 13.70 -10.07 0.64
CA GLU A 116 14.74 -9.14 1.11
C GLU A 116 15.33 -9.57 2.45
N ALA A 117 14.49 -9.96 3.40
CA ALA A 117 14.93 -10.41 4.72
C ALA A 117 15.78 -11.69 4.61
N LEU A 118 15.31 -12.68 3.85
CA LEU A 118 16.04 -13.93 3.60
C LEU A 118 17.36 -13.69 2.88
N PHE A 119 17.38 -12.78 1.91
CA PHE A 119 18.58 -12.41 1.18
C PHE A 119 19.62 -11.74 2.09
N ASN A 120 19.18 -10.81 2.95
CA ASN A 120 20.05 -10.17 3.95
C ASN A 120 20.62 -11.18 4.95
N GLU A 121 19.83 -12.16 5.38
CA GLU A 121 20.31 -13.25 6.23
C GLU A 121 21.37 -14.12 5.53
N ALA A 122 21.12 -14.47 4.26
CA ALA A 122 22.08 -15.21 3.45
C ALA A 122 23.38 -14.42 3.28
N LEU A 123 23.31 -13.14 2.93
CA LEU A 123 24.46 -12.23 2.82
C LEU A 123 25.28 -12.18 4.11
N TYR A 124 24.61 -12.11 5.27
CA TYR A 124 25.30 -12.14 6.56
C TYR A 124 26.07 -13.46 6.76
N CYS A 125 25.44 -14.60 6.48
CA CYS A 125 26.07 -15.92 6.59
C CYS A 125 27.26 -16.09 5.63
N TYR A 126 27.11 -15.59 4.39
CA TYR A 126 28.17 -15.59 3.38
C TYR A 126 29.35 -14.71 3.80
N THR A 127 29.09 -13.50 4.27
CA THR A 127 30.12 -12.58 4.77
C THR A 127 30.91 -13.19 5.92
N LYS A 128 30.23 -13.84 6.87
CA LYS A 128 30.86 -14.55 7.99
C LYS A 128 31.71 -15.74 7.52
N SER A 129 31.23 -16.47 6.53
CA SER A 129 31.96 -17.60 5.94
C SER A 129 33.21 -17.12 5.19
N ARG A 130 33.10 -16.04 4.41
CA ARG A 130 34.24 -15.38 3.75
C ARG A 130 35.31 -14.97 4.77
N ALA A 131 34.93 -14.32 5.87
CA ALA A 131 35.87 -13.90 6.90
C ALA A 131 36.64 -15.10 7.51
N ARG A 132 35.96 -16.23 7.73
CA ARG A 132 36.58 -17.46 8.23
C ARG A 132 37.51 -18.11 7.19
N TYR A 133 37.09 -18.13 5.93
CA TYR A 133 37.90 -18.68 4.84
C TYR A 133 39.14 -17.84 4.60
N GLN A 134 39.02 -16.51 4.60
CA GLN A 134 40.15 -15.58 4.52
C GLN A 134 41.16 -15.86 5.64
N ALA A 135 40.71 -15.95 6.89
CA ALA A 135 41.58 -16.27 8.02
C ALA A 135 42.29 -17.64 7.86
N LEU A 136 41.61 -18.63 7.27
CA LEU A 136 42.19 -19.94 6.99
C LEU A 136 43.22 -19.87 5.85
N SER A 137 42.87 -19.21 4.73
CA SER A 137 43.75 -18.98 3.57
C SER A 137 45.01 -18.24 3.99
N ASP A 138 44.90 -17.16 4.77
CA ASP A 138 46.03 -16.41 5.30
C ASP A 138 46.94 -17.31 6.16
N SER A 139 46.34 -18.19 6.97
CA SER A 139 47.08 -19.16 7.80
C SER A 139 47.72 -20.32 7.03
N THR A 140 47.27 -20.61 5.80
CA THR A 140 47.68 -21.79 5.01
C THR A 140 48.31 -21.45 3.65
N HIS A 141 48.40 -20.16 3.29
CA HIS A 141 48.95 -19.62 2.03
C HIS A 141 48.26 -20.17 0.75
N ILE A 142 46.93 -20.30 0.78
CA ILE A 142 46.12 -20.75 -0.36
C ILE A 142 45.57 -19.54 -1.13
N SER A 143 45.66 -19.49 -2.47
CA SER A 143 45.18 -18.36 -3.32
C SER A 143 43.66 -18.14 -3.21
N ASN A 144 43.20 -16.89 -3.35
CA ASN A 144 41.90 -16.42 -2.85
C ASN A 144 40.96 -15.87 -3.96
N ASP A 145 41.10 -16.34 -5.20
CA ASP A 145 40.71 -15.52 -6.36
C ASP A 145 39.23 -15.57 -6.80
N ASP A 146 38.46 -16.62 -6.49
CA ASP A 146 37.12 -16.76 -7.10
C ASP A 146 35.93 -16.44 -6.17
N PHE A 147 36.08 -16.62 -4.86
CA PHE A 147 34.99 -16.47 -3.89
C PHE A 147 34.58 -15.00 -3.62
N PRO A 148 35.50 -14.02 -3.54
CA PRO A 148 35.15 -12.62 -3.25
C PRO A 148 34.37 -11.93 -4.38
N GLN A 149 34.65 -12.25 -5.64
CA GLN A 149 33.98 -11.63 -6.79
C GLN A 149 32.54 -12.13 -6.92
N LEU A 150 32.31 -13.44 -6.78
CA LEU A 150 30.97 -14.04 -6.74
C LEU A 150 30.07 -13.40 -5.67
N ILE A 151 30.65 -13.02 -4.53
CA ILE A 151 29.95 -12.35 -3.42
C ILE A 151 29.56 -10.91 -3.80
N SER A 152 30.43 -10.18 -4.51
CA SER A 152 30.15 -8.80 -4.94
C SER A 152 28.96 -8.74 -5.91
N ASP A 153 28.95 -9.66 -6.88
CA ASP A 153 27.89 -9.71 -7.91
C ASP A 153 26.50 -10.04 -7.32
N ILE A 154 26.47 -10.80 -6.21
CA ILE A 154 25.25 -11.08 -5.45
C ILE A 154 24.79 -9.82 -4.70
N ILE A 155 25.71 -9.13 -4.01
CA ILE A 155 25.42 -7.94 -3.19
C ILE A 155 24.81 -6.79 -3.99
N ASP A 156 25.21 -6.62 -5.26
CA ASP A 156 24.80 -5.45 -6.05
C ASP A 156 23.30 -5.40 -6.40
N GLY A 157 22.53 -6.48 -6.18
CA GLY A 157 21.09 -6.46 -5.84
C GLY A 157 20.11 -5.71 -6.78
N GLN A 158 20.58 -5.26 -7.95
CA GLN A 158 19.98 -4.17 -8.72
C GLN A 158 18.55 -4.47 -9.18
N LYS A 159 18.27 -5.74 -9.47
CA LYS A 159 16.95 -6.23 -9.90
C LYS A 159 15.86 -6.13 -8.84
N GLN A 160 16.21 -6.13 -7.56
CA GLN A 160 15.24 -6.05 -6.48
C GLN A 160 14.66 -4.64 -6.34
N ILE A 161 15.52 -3.63 -6.50
CA ILE A 161 15.13 -2.21 -6.47
C ILE A 161 14.22 -1.89 -7.66
N GLU A 162 14.58 -2.35 -8.85
CA GLU A 162 13.76 -2.19 -10.07
C GLU A 162 12.37 -2.82 -9.90
N LEU A 163 12.29 -4.06 -9.42
CA LEU A 163 11.01 -4.76 -9.24
C LEU A 163 10.11 -4.08 -8.19
N ARG A 164 10.67 -3.56 -7.09
CA ARG A 164 9.89 -2.77 -6.13
C ARG A 164 9.32 -1.51 -6.79
N ALA A 165 10.15 -0.76 -7.51
CA ALA A 165 9.72 0.47 -8.17
C ALA A 165 8.61 0.22 -9.21
N ASP A 166 8.70 -0.87 -9.97
CA ASP A 166 7.66 -1.26 -10.94
C ASP A 166 6.33 -1.59 -10.26
N ILE A 167 6.34 -2.31 -9.14
CA ILE A 167 5.12 -2.65 -8.39
C ILE A 167 4.52 -1.40 -7.73
N GLU A 168 5.34 -0.50 -7.20
CA GLU A 168 4.89 0.80 -6.66
C GLU A 168 4.28 1.68 -7.76
N SER A 169 4.86 1.70 -8.96
CA SER A 169 4.30 2.41 -10.12
C SER A 169 2.95 1.83 -10.52
N LEU A 170 2.84 0.50 -10.60
CA LEU A 170 1.58 -0.17 -10.94
C LEU A 170 0.47 0.14 -9.92
N LEU A 171 0.80 0.18 -8.62
CA LEU A 171 -0.13 0.60 -7.58
C LEU A 171 -0.62 2.04 -7.80
N CYS A 172 0.28 2.95 -8.18
CA CYS A 172 -0.04 4.34 -8.51
C CYS A 172 -0.77 4.53 -9.84
N GLU A 173 -0.71 3.58 -10.78
CA GLU A 173 -1.48 3.64 -12.02
C GLU A 173 -2.91 3.12 -11.81
N GLU A 174 -3.05 1.98 -11.12
CA GLU A 174 -4.34 1.36 -10.81
C GLU A 174 -5.19 2.20 -9.86
N LEU A 175 -4.53 3.00 -9.03
CA LEU A 175 -5.12 3.98 -8.17
C LEU A 175 -4.65 5.35 -8.62
N HIS A 176 -5.54 6.21 -9.09
CA HIS A 176 -5.19 7.62 -9.30
C HIS A 176 -5.01 8.31 -7.93
N ILE A 177 -3.96 7.97 -7.17
CA ILE A 177 -3.73 8.44 -5.81
C ILE A 177 -3.41 9.94 -5.88
N GLY A 178 -4.30 10.75 -5.32
CA GLY A 178 -4.03 12.16 -5.07
C GLY A 178 -4.10 12.42 -3.57
N LYS A 179 -2.99 12.87 -2.97
CA LYS A 179 -3.08 13.62 -1.71
C LYS A 179 -3.55 15.03 -2.08
N PHE A 180 -4.70 15.43 -1.56
CA PHE A 180 -5.06 16.85 -1.55
C PHE A 180 -4.22 17.50 -0.45
N GLU A 181 -3.15 18.18 -0.85
CA GLU A 181 -2.58 19.25 -0.03
C GLU A 181 -3.34 20.53 -0.41
N ILE A 182 -4.02 21.14 0.56
CA ILE A 182 -4.72 22.42 0.41
C ILE A 182 -3.77 23.54 0.84
#